data_AF-A0A7X5C287-F1
#
_entry.id   AF-A0A7X5C287-F1
#
_cell.length_a   1.000
_cell.length_b   1.000
_cell.length_c   1.000
_cell.angle_alpha   90.00
_cell.angle_beta   90.00
_cell.angle_gamma   90.00
#
_symmetry.space_group_name_H-M   'P 1'
#
loop_
_entity.id
_entity.type
_entity.pdbx_description
1 polymer ?
#
loop_
_entity_poly.entity_id
_entity_poly.type
_entity_poly.pdbx_seq_one_letter_code
_entity_poly.pdbx_strand_id
1 'polypeptide(L)'
;MKRLGSKPRYTMLCLLIATMLAALFPAIVSADVVAGKTTVLSPAYRSAISGNTTIDFICPGGTTAALYVQQQPADGSVNTNGTRVSVGGIITLDANGHGSVTFPANDFPAGPTTLRIRVWQNGGDLDDAYLQLYNTGGVAWKTGLANSPVNPVTANMNLTFSDDFKTMPSISFSGEGTRYASVKPDTRSGGQFGYAAFEDRGGAYDPFSIAGSEYLKIQTTYRGDTYASPRAGWNQKATTGLISSEAMDGSGFHTQGGTDQYFEARIFAPPTPGMWPAFWTLTANNYADNPLGNGNYAVDELDVLEGYMAWPHQYSIAWHPWSGTNAANPSAANGGGTWAQIDTPTFGNINLAMGFHIFGVYITQNTTYYYVDNVQVASHPTLQLSYQLGNYFLINGAVSDHVIHTNPNGTYTYDADFLRYGNSNDMYVDWVRVYERSANNGGTLTYVPGATATATASSETGGGWNEGPGNVLDGNPSTKWASSTSQGLPQSITIDLGHAYANVKQLKYFLSDYEWVARIKQYQVWVSTDNANWTKVKEDEWANVPGVWYEANFNPVTARYVKLVAVTAGQNLNEASSRASASEIKIGYQA
;
A
#
# COMPACT_ATOMS: atom_id res chain seq x y z
N MET A 1 37.16 29.29 -61.77
CA MET A 1 37.53 30.72 -61.79
C MET A 1 36.44 31.53 -61.09
N LYS A 2 36.86 32.59 -60.37
CA LYS A 2 36.16 33.60 -59.54
C LYS A 2 34.72 33.97 -60.00
N ARG A 3 33.68 34.03 -59.14
CA ARG A 3 33.30 34.91 -57.99
C ARG A 3 32.49 36.17 -58.40
N LEU A 4 31.50 36.50 -57.54
CA LEU A 4 30.70 37.74 -57.36
C LEU A 4 29.37 37.77 -58.15
N GLY A 5 28.17 38.04 -57.60
CA GLY A 5 27.70 38.43 -56.26
C GLY A 5 26.69 39.58 -56.37
N SER A 6 25.46 39.45 -55.87
CA SER A 6 24.62 40.55 -55.32
C SER A 6 23.25 40.05 -54.80
N LYS A 7 22.81 40.60 -53.66
CA LYS A 7 21.53 40.36 -52.96
C LYS A 7 20.29 40.78 -53.78
N PRO A 8 19.06 40.45 -53.34
CA PRO A 8 18.34 41.41 -52.48
C PRO A 8 17.54 40.81 -51.31
N ARG A 9 17.13 41.73 -50.44
CA ARG A 9 16.32 41.60 -49.22
C ARG A 9 14.84 41.90 -49.52
N TYR A 10 13.96 41.11 -48.90
CA TYR A 10 12.58 41.37 -48.43
C TYR A 10 11.54 42.08 -49.31
N THR A 11 10.44 41.36 -49.58
CA THR A 11 9.08 41.92 -49.41
C THR A 11 8.08 40.82 -49.01
N MET A 12 7.29 41.16 -47.98
CA MET A 12 6.12 40.51 -47.38
C MET A 12 5.34 39.47 -48.21
N LEU A 13 5.02 38.34 -47.58
CA LEU A 13 3.62 37.88 -47.42
C LEU A 13 3.50 36.90 -46.24
N CYS A 14 3.19 37.45 -45.06
CA CYS A 14 2.60 36.68 -43.96
C CYS A 14 1.11 36.51 -44.27
N LEU A 15 0.62 35.30 -44.49
CA LEU A 15 -0.66 34.80 -43.97
C LEU A 15 -0.92 33.35 -44.42
N LEU A 16 -1.56 32.58 -43.54
CA LEU A 16 -2.10 31.21 -43.71
C LEU A 16 -1.09 30.05 -43.62
N ILE A 17 -0.62 29.75 -42.39
CA ILE A 17 -0.56 28.37 -41.89
C ILE A 17 -0.92 28.42 -40.40
N ALA A 18 -2.22 28.48 -40.08
CA ALA A 18 -2.70 28.42 -38.70
C ALA A 18 -4.14 27.87 -38.63
N THR A 19 -4.45 26.80 -39.37
CA THR A 19 -5.74 26.11 -39.26
C THR A 19 -5.58 24.64 -39.63
N MET A 20 -4.98 23.85 -38.72
CA MET A 20 -5.19 22.39 -38.58
C MET A 20 -4.23 21.86 -37.50
N LEU A 21 -4.46 22.23 -36.25
CA LEU A 21 -3.95 21.47 -35.08
C LEU A 21 -4.82 21.83 -33.86
N ALA A 22 -6.13 21.60 -33.99
CA ALA A 22 -7.11 21.74 -32.91
C ALA A 22 -7.98 20.47 -32.88
N ALA A 23 -7.34 19.33 -32.70
CA ALA A 23 -8.00 18.07 -32.38
C ALA A 23 -7.03 17.30 -31.45
N LEU A 24 -7.55 16.83 -30.31
CA LEU A 24 -6.90 16.06 -29.23
C LEU A 24 -6.58 16.80 -27.91
N PHE A 25 -7.37 17.82 -27.54
CA PHE A 25 -7.69 18.02 -26.13
C PHE A 25 -9.19 17.80 -25.98
N PRO A 26 -9.67 16.90 -25.09
CA PRO A 26 -11.08 16.94 -24.71
C PRO A 26 -11.33 18.36 -24.20
N ALA A 27 -12.29 19.06 -24.82
CA ALA A 27 -12.73 20.35 -24.36
C ALA A 27 -13.01 20.20 -22.85
N ILE A 28 -12.32 21.02 -22.03
CA ILE A 28 -12.66 21.15 -20.62
C ILE A 28 -14.12 21.60 -20.63
N VAL A 29 -15.02 20.71 -20.21
CA VAL A 29 -16.40 21.11 -19.95
C VAL A 29 -16.28 22.20 -18.89
N SER A 30 -16.52 23.44 -19.28
CA SER A 30 -16.77 24.52 -18.34
C SER A 30 -17.87 24.01 -17.43
N ALA A 31 -17.60 23.85 -16.13
CA ALA A 31 -18.67 23.57 -15.19
C ALA A 31 -19.71 24.69 -15.35
N ASP A 32 -20.96 24.32 -15.64
CA ASP A 32 -22.04 25.30 -15.73
C ASP A 32 -22.11 26.06 -14.39
N VAL A 33 -22.39 27.37 -14.45
CA VAL A 33 -22.60 28.15 -13.23
C VAL A 33 -23.93 27.73 -12.62
N VAL A 34 -23.85 26.93 -11.55
CA VAL A 34 -25.01 26.38 -10.83
C VAL A 34 -25.27 27.18 -9.56
N ALA A 35 -26.54 27.49 -9.29
CA ALA A 35 -26.93 28.20 -8.06
C ALA A 35 -26.50 27.41 -6.81
N GLY A 36 -25.91 28.12 -5.83
CA GLY A 36 -25.41 27.52 -4.60
C GLY A 36 -24.13 26.69 -4.75
N LYS A 37 -23.48 26.68 -5.92
CA LYS A 37 -22.23 25.96 -6.17
C LYS A 37 -21.15 26.91 -6.69
N THR A 38 -19.99 26.86 -6.06
CA THR A 38 -18.82 27.65 -6.44
C THR A 38 -18.19 27.09 -7.71
N THR A 39 -18.01 27.96 -8.70
CA THR A 39 -17.29 27.75 -9.95
C THR A 39 -16.08 28.68 -9.98
N VAL A 40 -14.88 28.13 -10.15
CA VAL A 40 -13.66 28.92 -10.36
C VAL A 40 -13.60 29.37 -11.82
N LEU A 41 -13.43 30.67 -12.03
CA LEU A 41 -13.31 31.31 -13.34
C LEU A 41 -11.84 31.45 -13.75
N SER A 42 -10.96 31.73 -12.78
CA SER A 42 -9.52 31.81 -12.99
C SER A 42 -8.76 31.61 -11.67
N PRO A 43 -7.57 31.02 -11.68
CA PRO A 43 -6.98 30.28 -12.80
C PRO A 43 -7.70 28.94 -13.03
N ALA A 44 -7.44 28.30 -14.18
CA ALA A 44 -8.01 26.99 -14.46
C ALA A 44 -7.52 25.93 -13.45
N TYR A 45 -8.36 24.95 -13.13
CA TYR A 45 -7.97 23.81 -12.29
C TYR A 45 -6.71 23.13 -12.85
N ARG A 46 -5.80 22.79 -11.94
CA ARG A 46 -4.49 22.13 -12.18
C ARG A 46 -3.51 22.94 -13.02
N SER A 47 -3.79 24.23 -13.27
CA SER A 47 -2.84 25.11 -13.97
C SER A 47 -1.64 25.49 -13.08
N ALA A 48 -0.55 25.86 -13.75
CA ALA A 48 0.65 26.37 -13.09
C ALA A 48 0.47 27.85 -12.70
N ILE A 49 0.94 28.21 -11.50
CA ILE A 49 0.87 29.57 -10.97
C ILE A 49 2.22 29.99 -10.37
N SER A 50 2.47 31.29 -10.30
CA SER A 50 3.64 31.89 -9.65
C SER A 50 3.37 33.36 -9.33
N GLY A 51 4.01 33.91 -8.31
CA GLY A 51 3.83 35.30 -7.89
C GLY A 51 2.38 35.60 -7.48
N ASN A 52 1.98 36.86 -7.61
CA ASN A 52 0.62 37.28 -7.31
C ASN A 52 -0.34 36.75 -8.38
N THR A 53 -1.20 35.82 -7.99
CA THR A 53 -2.18 35.18 -8.87
C THR A 53 -3.59 35.57 -8.42
N THR A 54 -4.39 36.12 -9.33
CA THR A 54 -5.80 36.41 -9.04
C THR A 54 -6.61 35.12 -9.09
N ILE A 55 -7.29 34.83 -7.98
CA ILE A 55 -8.28 33.77 -7.86
C ILE A 55 -9.65 34.40 -8.00
N ASP A 56 -10.36 34.05 -9.06
CA ASP A 56 -11.64 34.59 -9.45
C ASP A 56 -12.68 33.46 -9.48
N PHE A 57 -13.79 33.65 -8.81
CA PHE A 57 -14.82 32.63 -8.66
C PHE A 57 -16.21 33.23 -8.55
N ILE A 58 -17.23 32.40 -8.78
CA ILE A 58 -18.64 32.76 -8.63
C ILE A 58 -19.38 31.66 -7.90
N CYS A 59 -20.22 32.03 -6.95
CA CYS A 59 -21.15 31.14 -6.27
C CYS A 59 -22.51 31.84 -6.14
N PRO A 60 -23.42 31.68 -7.12
CA PRO A 60 -24.67 32.41 -7.13
C PRO A 60 -25.50 32.14 -5.86
N GLY A 61 -25.91 33.21 -5.19
CA GLY A 61 -26.61 33.16 -3.90
C GLY A 61 -25.71 33.25 -2.67
N GLY A 62 -24.38 33.15 -2.84
CA GLY A 62 -23.41 33.40 -1.78
C GLY A 62 -23.29 34.88 -1.46
N THR A 63 -23.05 35.19 -0.18
CA THR A 63 -22.86 36.57 0.32
C THR A 63 -21.43 36.85 0.77
N THR A 64 -20.76 35.84 1.33
CA THR A 64 -19.38 35.95 1.79
C THR A 64 -18.61 34.67 1.52
N ALA A 65 -17.30 34.77 1.35
CA ALA A 65 -16.42 33.63 1.15
C ALA A 65 -15.11 33.79 1.92
N ALA A 66 -14.38 32.70 2.07
CA ALA A 66 -13.00 32.67 2.57
C ALA A 66 -12.20 31.61 1.83
N LEU A 67 -10.94 31.93 1.54
CA LEU A 67 -10.00 30.99 0.95
C LEU A 67 -9.01 30.53 1.99
N TYR A 68 -8.76 29.23 2.03
CA TYR A 68 -7.83 28.59 2.94
C TYR A 68 -6.82 27.72 2.19
N VAL A 69 -5.57 27.71 2.65
CA VAL A 69 -4.47 26.99 2.01
C VAL A 69 -3.44 26.56 3.06
N GLN A 70 -2.66 25.54 2.75
CA GLN A 70 -1.51 25.12 3.55
C GLN A 70 -0.35 26.11 3.41
N GLN A 71 0.19 26.57 4.55
CA GLN A 71 1.43 27.32 4.60
C GLN A 71 2.49 26.55 5.41
N GLN A 72 3.71 26.52 4.89
CA GLN A 72 4.89 26.01 5.59
C GLN A 72 5.15 26.83 6.88
N PRO A 73 5.73 26.23 7.93
CA PRO A 73 6.11 26.97 9.11
C PRO A 73 7.25 27.96 8.81
N ALA A 74 7.30 29.08 9.54
CA ALA A 74 8.28 30.14 9.32
C ALA A 74 9.74 29.70 9.55
N ASP A 75 9.96 28.67 10.36
CA ASP A 75 11.27 28.07 10.62
C ASP A 75 11.68 27.00 9.58
N GLY A 76 10.81 26.69 8.62
CA GLY A 76 11.04 25.67 7.60
C GLY A 76 11.00 24.23 8.11
N SER A 77 10.52 23.99 9.35
CA SER A 77 10.48 22.65 9.95
C SER A 77 9.72 21.64 9.07
N VAL A 78 10.35 20.49 8.82
CA VAL A 78 9.76 19.36 8.06
C VAL A 78 8.99 18.38 8.95
N ASN A 79 9.07 18.55 10.28
CA ASN A 79 8.41 17.70 11.27
C ASN A 79 6.97 18.12 11.59
N THR A 80 6.45 19.11 10.86
CA THR A 80 5.06 19.55 10.96
C THR A 80 4.38 19.40 9.60
N ASN A 81 3.05 19.54 9.57
CA ASN A 81 2.31 19.66 8.33
C ASN A 81 1.97 21.12 7.97
N GLY A 82 2.70 22.08 8.53
CA GLY A 82 2.39 23.50 8.38
C GLY A 82 1.06 23.86 9.05
N THR A 83 0.42 24.93 8.59
CA THR A 83 -0.86 25.39 9.13
C THR A 83 -1.79 25.86 8.03
N ARG A 84 -3.10 25.72 8.28
CA ARG A 84 -4.12 26.36 7.46
C ARG A 84 -4.10 27.86 7.73
N VAL A 85 -3.97 28.65 6.67
CA VAL A 85 -4.09 30.11 6.75
C VAL A 85 -5.19 30.61 5.81
N SER A 86 -5.76 31.76 6.14
CA SER A 86 -6.73 32.45 5.30
C SER A 86 -6.02 33.38 4.32
N VAL A 87 -6.43 33.33 3.04
CA VAL A 87 -5.94 34.24 1.99
C VAL A 87 -6.94 35.38 1.84
N GLY A 88 -6.50 36.61 2.11
CA GLY A 88 -7.31 37.82 1.92
C GLY A 88 -8.44 38.03 2.94
N GLY A 89 -8.60 37.15 3.94
CA GLY A 89 -9.65 37.26 4.97
C GLY A 89 -11.04 36.89 4.44
N ILE A 90 -12.08 37.54 5.00
CA ILE A 90 -13.47 37.38 4.52
C ILE A 90 -13.67 38.24 3.29
N ILE A 91 -14.13 37.61 2.22
CA ILE A 91 -14.45 38.21 0.92
C ILE A 91 -15.95 38.46 0.89
N THR A 92 -16.37 39.70 0.69
CA THR A 92 -17.77 40.01 0.35
C THR A 92 -18.02 39.71 -1.11
N LEU A 93 -19.05 38.93 -1.41
CA LEU A 93 -19.43 38.59 -2.76
C LEU A 93 -20.39 39.64 -3.33
N ASP A 94 -20.33 39.86 -4.64
CA ASP A 94 -21.24 40.80 -5.32
C ASP A 94 -22.67 40.23 -5.43
N ALA A 95 -23.57 40.99 -6.07
CA ALA A 95 -24.97 40.58 -6.23
C ALA A 95 -25.16 39.29 -7.04
N ASN A 96 -24.18 38.89 -7.85
CA ASN A 96 -24.17 37.65 -8.62
C ASN A 96 -23.44 36.50 -7.88
N GLY A 97 -22.92 36.76 -6.68
CA GLY A 97 -22.09 35.83 -5.93
C GLY A 97 -20.64 35.75 -6.42
N HIS A 98 -20.17 36.74 -7.19
CA HIS A 98 -18.79 36.81 -7.67
C HIS A 98 -17.85 37.29 -6.55
N GLY A 99 -16.67 36.70 -6.49
CA GLY A 99 -15.60 37.06 -5.57
C GLY A 99 -14.23 36.92 -6.22
N SER A 100 -13.29 37.75 -5.76
CA SER A 100 -11.93 37.78 -6.28
C SER A 100 -10.93 38.06 -5.16
N VAL A 101 -9.79 37.36 -5.17
CA VAL A 101 -8.70 37.57 -4.20
C VAL A 101 -7.35 37.34 -4.84
N THR A 102 -6.34 38.11 -4.45
CA THR A 102 -4.95 37.88 -4.89
C THR A 102 -4.28 36.86 -3.97
N PHE A 103 -3.85 35.74 -4.52
CA PHE A 103 -3.04 34.73 -3.86
C PHE A 103 -1.55 34.98 -4.13
N PRO A 104 -0.72 35.30 -3.12
CA PRO A 104 0.70 35.53 -3.30
C PRO A 104 1.45 34.19 -3.31
N ALA A 105 1.44 33.49 -4.44
CA ALA A 105 1.87 32.09 -4.54
C ALA A 105 3.32 31.86 -4.08
N ASN A 106 4.20 32.85 -4.21
CA ASN A 106 5.60 32.73 -3.78
C ASN A 106 5.78 32.55 -2.25
N ASP A 107 4.76 32.88 -1.45
CA ASP A 107 4.81 32.79 0.02
C ASP A 107 4.33 31.42 0.55
N PHE A 108 3.92 30.52 -0.35
CA PHE A 108 3.34 29.21 -0.06
C PHE A 108 4.18 28.07 -0.64
N PRO A 109 3.97 26.80 -0.24
CA PRO A 109 4.82 25.70 -0.70
C PRO A 109 4.83 25.56 -2.23
N ALA A 110 6.00 25.24 -2.78
CA ALA A 110 6.16 24.86 -4.18
C ALA A 110 5.56 23.47 -4.46
N GLY A 111 5.13 23.23 -5.70
CA GLY A 111 4.52 21.98 -6.14
C GLY A 111 2.99 22.02 -6.10
N PRO A 112 2.32 20.85 -6.06
CA PRO A 112 0.87 20.78 -5.95
C PRO A 112 0.37 21.56 -4.72
N THR A 113 -0.69 22.34 -4.90
CA THR A 113 -1.34 23.11 -3.82
C THR A 113 -2.84 23.18 -4.07
N THR A 114 -3.65 23.28 -3.02
CA THR A 114 -5.10 23.45 -3.17
C THR A 114 -5.60 24.59 -2.29
N LEU A 115 -6.37 25.49 -2.89
CA LEU A 115 -7.12 26.51 -2.16
C LEU A 115 -8.54 25.99 -1.89
N ARG A 116 -8.91 25.84 -0.63
CA ARG A 116 -10.28 25.55 -0.20
C ARG A 116 -11.07 26.85 -0.16
N ILE A 117 -12.12 26.97 -0.97
CA ILE A 117 -13.03 28.10 -1.06
C ILE A 117 -14.31 27.75 -0.29
N ARG A 118 -14.49 28.36 0.87
CA ARG A 118 -15.72 28.24 1.67
C ARG A 118 -16.63 29.41 1.35
N VAL A 119 -17.90 29.15 1.07
CA VAL A 119 -18.91 30.17 0.77
C VAL A 119 -20.07 30.06 1.74
N TRP A 120 -20.57 31.21 2.19
CA TRP A 120 -21.72 31.35 3.07
C TRP A 120 -22.80 32.20 2.43
N GLN A 121 -24.06 31.89 2.77
CA GLN A 121 -25.23 32.72 2.50
C GLN A 121 -25.79 33.24 3.82
N ASN A 122 -25.68 34.54 4.06
CA ASN A 122 -26.16 35.20 5.28
C ASN A 122 -25.66 34.51 6.58
N GLY A 123 -24.43 34.00 6.57
CA GLY A 123 -23.80 33.31 7.70
C GLY A 123 -24.05 31.79 7.79
N GLY A 124 -24.95 31.22 6.97
CA GLY A 124 -25.10 29.76 6.83
C GLY A 124 -24.13 29.19 5.79
N ASP A 125 -23.59 27.99 6.03
CA ASP A 125 -22.75 27.29 5.05
C ASP A 125 -23.54 27.08 3.75
N LEU A 126 -23.01 27.58 2.63
CA LEU A 126 -23.60 27.39 1.31
C LEU A 126 -22.85 26.31 0.54
N ASP A 127 -21.52 26.38 0.54
CA ASP A 127 -20.70 25.52 -0.31
C ASP A 127 -19.23 25.44 0.14
N ASP A 128 -18.55 24.35 -0.24
CA ASP A 128 -17.16 24.02 0.10
C ASP A 128 -16.45 23.46 -1.14
N ALA A 129 -15.68 24.31 -1.81
CA ALA A 129 -15.03 24.01 -3.08
C ALA A 129 -13.50 23.99 -2.95
N TYR A 130 -12.82 23.36 -3.90
CA TYR A 130 -11.37 23.18 -3.85
C TYR A 130 -10.75 23.46 -5.23
N LEU A 131 -9.82 24.40 -5.26
CA LEU A 131 -9.05 24.76 -6.44
C LEU A 131 -7.64 24.18 -6.34
N GLN A 132 -7.43 22.99 -6.91
CA GLN A 132 -6.09 22.39 -7.03
C GLN A 132 -5.30 23.07 -8.14
N LEU A 133 -4.04 23.43 -7.87
CA LEU A 133 -3.11 24.15 -8.73
C LEU A 133 -1.70 23.57 -8.59
N TYR A 134 -0.77 24.02 -9.44
CA TYR A 134 0.66 23.71 -9.33
C TYR A 134 1.47 24.99 -9.14
N ASN A 135 2.03 25.20 -7.96
CA ASN A 135 2.80 26.39 -7.62
C ASN A 135 4.26 26.26 -8.04
N THR A 136 4.68 26.94 -9.10
CA THR A 136 6.05 26.90 -9.61
C THR A 136 6.96 27.96 -8.97
N GLY A 137 6.38 28.98 -8.32
CA GLY A 137 7.11 30.07 -7.67
C GLY A 137 7.25 29.95 -6.15
N GLY A 138 6.68 28.91 -5.56
CA GLY A 138 6.57 28.74 -4.12
C GLY A 138 7.88 28.44 -3.37
N VAL A 139 7.75 28.33 -2.06
CA VAL A 139 8.83 27.95 -1.14
C VAL A 139 9.09 26.45 -1.25
N ALA A 140 10.34 26.08 -1.54
CA ALA A 140 10.76 24.67 -1.47
C ALA A 140 10.72 24.20 -0.01
N TRP A 141 9.77 23.32 0.32
CA TRP A 141 9.56 22.81 1.67
C TRP A 141 9.05 21.37 1.63
N LYS A 142 9.73 20.48 2.37
CA LYS A 142 9.35 19.05 2.55
C LYS A 142 9.20 18.26 1.24
N THR A 143 9.69 18.78 0.11
CA THR A 143 9.63 18.14 -1.20
C THR A 143 10.71 17.06 -1.34
N GLY A 144 10.32 15.88 -1.82
CA GLY A 144 11.21 14.78 -2.12
C GLY A 144 11.66 14.00 -0.89
N LEU A 145 11.99 12.72 -1.13
CA LEU A 145 12.41 11.78 -0.08
C LEU A 145 13.59 12.28 0.75
N ALA A 146 14.54 13.00 0.14
CA ALA A 146 15.73 13.54 0.82
C ALA A 146 15.41 14.57 1.94
N ASN A 147 14.24 15.20 1.88
CA ASN A 147 13.79 16.20 2.86
C ASN A 147 12.64 15.67 3.74
N SER A 148 12.36 14.36 3.68
CA SER A 148 11.30 13.74 4.47
C SER A 148 11.67 13.70 5.96
N PRO A 149 10.71 13.94 6.87
CA PRO A 149 10.92 13.65 8.29
C PRO A 149 11.09 12.13 8.47
N VAL A 150 11.96 11.72 9.39
CA VAL A 150 12.13 10.30 9.73
C VAL A 150 11.14 9.95 10.84
N ASN A 151 10.32 8.92 10.65
CA ASN A 151 9.48 8.42 11.72
C ASN A 151 10.36 7.74 12.80
N PRO A 152 10.31 8.16 14.08
CA PRO A 152 11.13 7.56 15.14
C PRO A 152 11.00 6.04 15.30
N VAL A 153 9.89 5.44 14.87
CA VAL A 153 9.71 3.97 14.92
C VAL A 153 10.72 3.22 14.03
N THR A 154 11.28 3.89 13.02
CA THR A 154 12.23 3.31 12.07
C THR A 154 13.69 3.36 12.51
N ALA A 155 14.00 3.95 13.67
CA ALA A 155 15.37 4.21 14.12
C ALA A 155 16.28 2.96 14.18
N ASN A 156 15.71 1.76 14.29
CA ASN A 156 16.42 0.48 14.33
C ASN A 156 16.00 -0.48 13.19
N MET A 157 15.52 0.07 12.09
CA MET A 157 15.08 -0.69 10.92
C MET A 157 15.92 -0.32 9.70
N ASN A 158 16.06 -1.27 8.77
CA ASN A 158 16.74 -1.05 7.51
C ASN A 158 15.73 -0.57 6.48
N LEU A 159 16.09 0.42 5.67
CA LEU A 159 15.36 0.76 4.46
C LEU A 159 15.52 -0.40 3.45
N THR A 160 14.44 -1.10 3.14
CA THR A 160 14.45 -2.24 2.20
C THR A 160 13.82 -1.91 0.85
N PHE A 161 13.03 -0.83 0.78
CA PHE A 161 12.52 -0.28 -0.47
C PHE A 161 12.32 1.23 -0.37
N SER A 162 12.57 1.94 -1.48
CA SER A 162 12.16 3.34 -1.62
C SER A 162 12.01 3.73 -3.09
N ASP A 163 10.98 4.51 -3.41
CA ASP A 163 10.91 5.32 -4.63
C ASP A 163 10.75 6.79 -4.24
N ASP A 164 11.52 7.66 -4.89
CA ASP A 164 11.41 9.11 -4.75
C ASP A 164 10.62 9.76 -5.89
N PHE A 165 10.22 8.97 -6.89
CA PHE A 165 9.42 9.37 -8.05
C PHE A 165 9.94 10.60 -8.82
N LYS A 166 11.23 10.94 -8.70
CA LYS A 166 11.85 11.99 -9.53
C LYS A 166 11.95 11.57 -10.99
N THR A 167 12.01 10.27 -11.22
CA THR A 167 11.98 9.64 -12.55
C THR A 167 10.81 8.67 -12.63
N MET A 168 10.19 8.58 -13.80
CA MET A 168 9.07 7.67 -14.01
C MET A 168 9.54 6.22 -13.81
N PRO A 169 8.98 5.47 -12.86
CA PRO A 169 9.35 4.07 -12.67
C PRO A 169 8.91 3.22 -13.87
N SER A 170 9.52 2.05 -14.03
CA SER A 170 9.00 1.04 -14.96
C SER A 170 7.71 0.46 -14.37
N ILE A 171 6.64 0.52 -15.16
CA ILE A 171 5.32 0.00 -14.81
C ILE A 171 4.85 -0.85 -15.98
N SER A 172 4.33 -2.03 -15.70
CA SER A 172 3.68 -2.89 -16.68
C SER A 172 2.39 -3.46 -16.09
N PHE A 173 1.56 -4.05 -16.94
CA PHE A 173 0.33 -4.70 -16.49
C PHE A 173 0.57 -5.77 -15.42
N SER A 174 1.48 -6.71 -15.66
CA SER A 174 1.74 -7.82 -14.73
C SER A 174 2.72 -7.48 -13.61
N GLY A 175 3.53 -6.43 -13.76
CA GLY A 175 4.63 -6.10 -12.87
C GLY A 175 5.93 -6.87 -13.16
N GLU A 176 5.87 -7.96 -13.93
CA GLU A 176 7.02 -8.84 -14.20
C GLU A 176 8.18 -8.11 -14.88
N GLY A 177 9.37 -8.18 -14.27
CA GLY A 177 10.56 -7.48 -14.79
C GLY A 177 10.47 -5.95 -14.73
N THR A 178 9.45 -5.40 -14.06
CA THR A 178 9.26 -3.97 -13.85
C THR A 178 9.20 -3.63 -12.37
N ARG A 179 9.22 -2.34 -12.04
CA ARG A 179 9.22 -1.89 -10.65
C ARG A 179 7.83 -1.98 -10.02
N TYR A 180 6.77 -1.86 -10.83
CA TYR A 180 5.39 -1.92 -10.37
C TYR A 180 4.47 -2.62 -11.38
N ALA A 181 3.44 -3.32 -10.88
CA ALA A 181 2.26 -3.67 -11.66
C ALA A 181 1.27 -2.49 -11.73
N SER A 182 0.55 -2.31 -12.84
CA SER A 182 -0.47 -1.25 -13.01
C SER A 182 -1.88 -1.63 -12.53
N VAL A 183 -2.05 -2.84 -12.02
CA VAL A 183 -3.32 -3.40 -11.51
C VAL A 183 -3.04 -4.23 -10.26
N LYS A 184 -4.10 -4.61 -9.53
CA LYS A 184 -3.95 -5.52 -8.40
C LYS A 184 -3.41 -6.88 -8.92
N PRO A 185 -2.32 -7.42 -8.36
CA PRO A 185 -1.60 -8.56 -8.93
C PRO A 185 -2.25 -9.92 -8.63
N ASP A 186 -3.44 -9.91 -8.04
CA ASP A 186 -4.11 -11.08 -7.47
C ASP A 186 -4.68 -12.02 -8.55
N THR A 187 -4.94 -11.55 -9.76
CA THR A 187 -5.42 -12.40 -10.87
C THR A 187 -4.66 -12.09 -12.16
N ARG A 188 -4.49 -13.10 -13.03
CA ARG A 188 -3.87 -12.92 -14.36
C ARG A 188 -4.69 -12.02 -15.30
N SER A 189 -5.99 -11.89 -15.05
CA SER A 189 -6.85 -10.89 -15.72
C SER A 189 -6.61 -9.46 -15.24
N GLY A 190 -5.87 -9.28 -14.13
CA GLY A 190 -5.65 -8.01 -13.45
C GLY A 190 -6.84 -7.63 -12.57
N GLY A 191 -6.63 -7.58 -11.26
CA GLY A 191 -7.69 -7.19 -10.34
C GLY A 191 -8.11 -5.73 -10.57
N GLN A 192 -9.42 -5.55 -10.75
CA GLN A 192 -10.08 -4.25 -10.88
C GLN A 192 -10.97 -4.01 -9.67
N PHE A 193 -11.13 -2.76 -9.26
CA PHE A 193 -12.06 -2.35 -8.21
C PHE A 193 -12.44 -0.87 -8.37
N GLY A 194 -13.54 -0.49 -7.73
CA GLY A 194 -14.10 0.85 -7.85
C GLY A 194 -14.66 1.15 -9.25
N TYR A 195 -14.99 2.43 -9.45
CA TYR A 195 -15.69 2.93 -10.62
C TYR A 195 -14.78 3.71 -11.57
N ALA A 196 -13.48 3.46 -11.55
CA ALA A 196 -12.56 3.86 -12.60
C ALA A 196 -11.69 2.67 -12.95
N ALA A 197 -11.48 2.42 -14.25
CA ALA A 197 -10.62 1.33 -14.69
C ALA A 197 -9.16 1.69 -14.43
N PHE A 198 -8.41 0.75 -13.84
CA PHE A 198 -6.95 0.86 -13.75
C PHE A 198 -6.34 0.59 -15.12
N GLU A 199 -5.78 1.63 -15.71
CA GLU A 199 -5.19 1.61 -17.05
C GLU A 199 -3.67 1.49 -17.01
N ASP A 200 -3.13 0.93 -18.09
CA ASP A 200 -1.71 0.59 -18.18
C ASP A 200 -0.85 1.78 -18.62
N ARG A 201 0.37 1.81 -18.09
CA ARG A 201 1.41 2.72 -18.56
C ARG A 201 1.73 2.47 -20.03
N GLY A 202 1.84 3.54 -20.81
CA GLY A 202 2.10 3.49 -22.25
C GLY A 202 0.90 3.13 -23.11
N GLY A 203 -0.26 2.84 -22.49
CA GLY A 203 -1.52 2.60 -23.19
C GLY A 203 -2.20 3.88 -23.69
N ALA A 204 -3.31 3.73 -24.42
CA ALA A 204 -4.10 4.86 -24.94
C ALA A 204 -4.69 5.76 -23.83
N TYR A 205 -4.81 5.23 -22.63
CA TYR A 205 -5.39 5.90 -21.47
C TYR A 205 -4.40 5.98 -20.28
N ASP A 206 -3.09 6.01 -20.56
CA ASP A 206 -2.02 6.07 -19.54
C ASP A 206 -2.32 7.14 -18.46
N PRO A 207 -2.52 6.74 -17.19
CA PRO A 207 -2.86 7.65 -16.10
C PRO A 207 -1.62 8.21 -15.40
N PHE A 208 -0.40 7.83 -15.79
CA PHE A 208 0.81 8.12 -15.05
C PHE A 208 1.69 9.19 -15.71
N SER A 209 2.23 10.10 -14.90
CA SER A 209 3.25 11.07 -15.32
C SER A 209 4.09 11.54 -14.14
N ILE A 210 5.24 12.16 -14.41
CA ILE A 210 6.01 12.86 -13.38
C ILE A 210 5.70 14.36 -13.45
N ALA A 211 5.22 14.93 -12.35
CA ALA A 211 4.93 16.34 -12.22
C ALA A 211 6.12 17.09 -11.61
N GLY A 212 6.63 18.09 -12.34
CA GLY A 212 7.74 18.96 -11.90
C GLY A 212 9.06 18.24 -11.61
N SER A 213 9.26 17.05 -12.17
CA SER A 213 10.44 16.18 -11.89
C SER A 213 10.55 15.72 -10.43
N GLU A 214 9.45 15.74 -9.68
CA GLU A 214 9.44 15.40 -8.25
C GLU A 214 8.35 14.40 -7.86
N TYR A 215 7.15 14.50 -8.43
CA TYR A 215 6.00 13.72 -7.95
C TYR A 215 5.52 12.73 -9.01
N LEU A 216 5.25 11.48 -8.60
CA LEU A 216 4.38 10.61 -9.39
C LEU A 216 2.98 11.20 -9.34
N LYS A 217 2.43 11.50 -10.51
CA LYS A 217 1.06 11.92 -10.69
C LYS A 217 0.23 10.78 -11.22
N ILE A 218 -0.80 10.39 -10.47
CA ILE A 218 -1.85 9.46 -10.88
C ILE A 218 -3.07 10.29 -11.23
N GLN A 219 -3.40 10.34 -12.52
CA GLN A 219 -4.51 11.13 -13.03
C GLN A 219 -5.74 10.26 -13.24
N THR A 220 -6.83 10.62 -12.56
CA THR A 220 -8.16 10.07 -12.83
C THR A 220 -8.88 10.95 -13.83
N THR A 221 -9.48 10.36 -14.87
CA THR A 221 -10.15 11.10 -15.95
C THR A 221 -11.50 10.49 -16.25
N TYR A 222 -12.56 11.30 -16.24
CA TYR A 222 -13.86 10.92 -16.77
C TYR A 222 -13.80 10.89 -18.31
N ARG A 223 -14.13 9.75 -18.90
CA ARG A 223 -14.06 9.48 -20.34
C ARG A 223 -15.45 9.40 -21.00
N GLY A 224 -16.51 9.24 -20.21
CA GLY A 224 -17.89 9.19 -20.70
C GLY A 224 -18.29 7.84 -21.29
N ASP A 225 -19.50 7.79 -21.86
CA ASP A 225 -20.15 6.54 -22.30
C ASP A 225 -19.49 5.86 -23.51
N THR A 226 -18.65 6.58 -24.26
CA THR A 226 -17.95 6.05 -25.44
C THR A 226 -16.62 5.38 -25.10
N TYR A 227 -16.20 5.45 -23.84
CA TYR A 227 -14.97 4.82 -23.41
C TYR A 227 -15.11 3.30 -23.38
N ALA A 228 -14.14 2.65 -24.03
CA ALA A 228 -14.02 1.22 -24.08
C ALA A 228 -12.54 0.85 -23.90
N SER A 229 -12.31 -0.11 -23.01
CA SER A 229 -11.00 -0.68 -22.73
C SER A 229 -11.20 -2.12 -22.25
N PRO A 230 -10.28 -3.05 -22.55
CA PRO A 230 -10.26 -4.36 -21.92
C PRO A 230 -10.20 -4.29 -20.38
N ARG A 231 -9.72 -3.17 -19.82
CA ARG A 231 -9.66 -2.91 -18.37
C ARG A 231 -11.00 -2.49 -17.79
N ALA A 232 -11.91 -1.96 -18.61
CA ALA A 232 -13.23 -1.49 -18.20
C ALA A 232 -14.26 -2.64 -18.10
N GLY A 233 -13.90 -3.74 -17.43
CA GLY A 233 -14.72 -4.96 -17.35
C GLY A 233 -16.10 -4.75 -16.71
N TRP A 234 -16.30 -3.65 -15.98
CA TRP A 234 -17.55 -3.29 -15.32
C TRP A 234 -18.21 -2.06 -15.96
N ASN A 235 -17.91 -1.78 -17.23
CA ASN A 235 -18.37 -0.61 -17.98
C ASN A 235 -18.03 0.71 -17.27
N GLN A 236 -16.87 0.76 -16.59
CA GLN A 236 -16.34 2.00 -16.01
C GLN A 236 -16.31 3.10 -17.07
N LYS A 237 -16.63 4.33 -16.67
CA LYS A 237 -16.63 5.51 -17.57
C LYS A 237 -15.51 6.48 -17.24
N ALA A 238 -14.64 6.10 -16.30
CA ALA A 238 -13.47 6.84 -15.91
C ALA A 238 -12.25 5.91 -15.90
N THR A 239 -11.07 6.49 -16.09
CA THR A 239 -9.78 5.81 -16.05
C THR A 239 -8.96 6.36 -14.89
N THR A 240 -8.14 5.53 -14.26
CA THR A 240 -7.19 5.91 -13.21
C THR A 240 -5.99 4.96 -13.21
N GLY A 241 -5.05 5.15 -12.30
CA GLY A 241 -3.89 4.31 -12.12
C GLY A 241 -3.82 3.65 -10.75
N LEU A 242 -3.16 2.50 -10.72
CA LEU A 242 -2.72 1.79 -9.53
C LEU A 242 -1.25 1.42 -9.72
N ILE A 243 -0.44 1.47 -8.67
CA ILE A 243 0.87 0.81 -8.64
C ILE A 243 0.88 -0.22 -7.52
N SER A 244 1.29 -1.46 -7.83
CA SER A 244 1.53 -2.51 -6.84
C SER A 244 3.01 -2.86 -6.82
N SER A 245 3.60 -2.97 -5.63
CA SER A 245 5.01 -3.32 -5.49
C SER A 245 5.28 -4.80 -5.80
N GLU A 246 4.28 -5.67 -5.73
CA GLU A 246 4.36 -7.09 -6.10
C GLU A 246 3.77 -7.32 -7.49
N ALA A 247 4.38 -8.23 -8.25
CA ALA A 247 3.96 -8.65 -9.57
C ALA A 247 3.06 -9.89 -9.51
N MET A 248 2.36 -10.18 -10.60
CA MET A 248 1.44 -11.33 -10.71
C MET A 248 2.12 -12.70 -10.57
N ASP A 249 3.44 -12.78 -10.81
CA ASP A 249 4.27 -13.98 -10.61
C ASP A 249 4.89 -14.07 -9.20
N GLY A 250 4.56 -13.13 -8.31
CA GLY A 250 5.17 -13.00 -6.98
C GLY A 250 6.55 -12.35 -6.98
N SER A 251 7.08 -11.92 -8.14
CA SER A 251 8.28 -11.09 -8.19
C SER A 251 7.98 -9.63 -7.83
N GLY A 252 8.99 -8.76 -7.87
CA GLY A 252 8.88 -7.37 -7.43
C GLY A 252 9.34 -7.20 -5.98
N PHE A 253 8.58 -6.47 -5.18
CA PHE A 253 8.88 -6.17 -3.79
C PHE A 253 7.69 -6.48 -2.87
N HIS A 254 8.00 -7.26 -1.84
CA HIS A 254 7.24 -7.43 -0.61
C HIS A 254 8.26 -7.60 0.53
N THR A 255 7.84 -7.36 1.77
CA THR A 255 8.67 -7.66 2.96
C THR A 255 8.71 -9.17 3.23
N GLN A 256 9.70 -9.63 4.01
CA GLN A 256 9.96 -11.07 4.21
C GLN A 256 8.98 -11.77 5.17
N GLY A 257 8.30 -11.01 6.02
CA GLY A 257 7.56 -11.56 7.16
C GLY A 257 8.46 -12.00 8.32
N GLY A 258 7.86 -12.36 9.44
CA GLY A 258 8.55 -12.84 10.65
C GLY A 258 9.39 -11.78 11.40
N THR A 259 9.40 -10.54 10.93
CA THR A 259 10.08 -9.39 11.52
C THR A 259 9.19 -8.15 11.52
N ASP A 260 9.55 -7.13 12.30
CA ASP A 260 8.83 -5.85 12.30
C ASP A 260 8.98 -5.16 10.94
N GLN A 261 7.88 -4.63 10.41
CA GLN A 261 7.82 -4.00 9.07
C GLN A 261 7.19 -2.61 9.20
N TYR A 262 7.67 -1.64 8.43
CA TYR A 262 7.11 -0.29 8.40
C TYR A 262 6.97 0.20 6.97
N PHE A 263 5.76 0.57 6.57
CA PHE A 263 5.47 1.13 5.25
C PHE A 263 5.00 2.56 5.44
N GLU A 264 5.47 3.48 4.59
CA GLU A 264 4.92 4.83 4.54
C GLU A 264 5.02 5.46 3.15
N ALA A 265 4.04 6.31 2.84
CA ALA A 265 3.99 7.09 1.61
C ALA A 265 3.52 8.52 1.90
N ARG A 266 4.08 9.49 1.17
CA ARG A 266 3.66 10.89 1.23
C ARG A 266 2.75 11.21 0.05
N ILE A 267 1.48 11.47 0.35
CA ILE A 267 0.40 11.52 -0.64
C ILE A 267 -0.36 12.84 -0.51
N PHE A 268 -0.72 13.44 -1.64
CA PHE A 268 -1.68 14.53 -1.76
C PHE A 268 -2.91 14.00 -2.52
N ALA A 269 -4.03 13.90 -1.80
CA ALA A 269 -5.30 13.45 -2.35
C ALA A 269 -5.95 14.47 -3.31
N PRO A 270 -6.62 14.00 -4.37
CA PRO A 270 -7.42 14.85 -5.24
C PRO A 270 -8.69 15.33 -4.52
N PRO A 271 -9.15 16.57 -4.74
CA PRO A 271 -10.21 17.17 -3.93
C PRO A 271 -11.64 16.74 -4.30
N THR A 272 -11.81 15.96 -5.37
CA THR A 272 -13.10 15.73 -6.01
C THR A 272 -13.95 14.75 -5.23
N PRO A 273 -15.22 15.08 -4.89
CA PRO A 273 -16.14 14.13 -4.29
C PRO A 273 -16.21 12.82 -5.09
N GLY A 274 -16.13 11.68 -4.40
CA GLY A 274 -16.15 10.35 -5.01
C GLY A 274 -14.79 9.77 -5.38
N MET A 275 -13.74 10.59 -5.38
CA MET A 275 -12.38 10.06 -5.42
C MET A 275 -12.10 9.20 -4.19
N TRP A 276 -11.32 8.15 -4.42
CA TRP A 276 -10.85 7.18 -3.44
C TRP A 276 -9.33 6.96 -3.60
N PRO A 277 -8.49 7.97 -3.25
CA PRO A 277 -7.06 7.76 -3.06
C PRO A 277 -6.84 6.74 -1.94
N ALA A 278 -5.95 5.78 -2.20
CA ALA A 278 -5.61 4.76 -1.22
C ALA A 278 -4.12 4.43 -1.19
N PHE A 279 -3.68 4.01 0.00
CA PHE A 279 -2.40 3.37 0.28
C PHE A 279 -2.66 2.23 1.24
N TRP A 280 -2.35 1.01 0.84
CA TRP A 280 -2.80 -0.19 1.52
C TRP A 280 -1.85 -1.35 1.25
N THR A 281 -1.94 -2.40 2.05
CA THR A 281 -1.07 -3.56 1.94
C THR A 281 -1.87 -4.85 1.91
N LEU A 282 -1.33 -5.84 1.22
CA LEU A 282 -1.81 -7.22 1.23
C LEU A 282 -0.66 -8.14 1.58
N THR A 283 -0.95 -9.28 2.19
CA THR A 283 0.07 -10.29 2.48
C THR A 283 0.72 -10.83 1.21
N ALA A 284 2.03 -11.10 1.26
CA ALA A 284 2.88 -11.49 0.11
C ALA A 284 2.51 -12.81 -0.58
N ASN A 285 1.48 -13.51 -0.08
CA ASN A 285 0.91 -14.67 -0.76
C ASN A 285 -0.20 -14.30 -1.75
N ASN A 286 -0.63 -13.03 -1.82
CA ASN A 286 -1.79 -12.63 -2.62
C ASN A 286 -1.41 -12.18 -4.05
N TYR A 287 -0.89 -13.11 -4.85
CA TYR A 287 -0.56 -12.91 -6.27
C TYR A 287 -1.11 -14.05 -7.14
N ALA A 288 -1.27 -13.77 -8.44
CA ALA A 288 -2.02 -14.62 -9.37
C ALA A 288 -1.43 -16.04 -9.55
N ASP A 289 -0.11 -16.13 -9.69
CA ASP A 289 0.57 -17.41 -9.93
C ASP A 289 0.94 -18.17 -8.67
N ASN A 290 0.48 -17.71 -7.51
CA ASN A 290 0.68 -18.46 -6.29
C ASN A 290 0.05 -19.84 -6.51
N PRO A 291 0.80 -20.96 -6.41
CA PRO A 291 0.25 -22.31 -6.60
C PRO A 291 -0.84 -22.65 -5.58
N LEU A 292 -0.89 -21.90 -4.47
CA LEU A 292 -1.96 -21.97 -3.48
C LEU A 292 -3.21 -21.20 -3.95
N GLY A 293 -3.07 -20.20 -4.81
CA GLY A 293 -4.15 -19.52 -5.53
C GLY A 293 -4.76 -18.34 -4.77
N ASN A 294 -5.01 -17.25 -5.49
CA ASN A 294 -5.77 -16.10 -5.01
C ASN A 294 -7.21 -16.53 -4.64
N GLY A 295 -7.67 -16.12 -3.45
CA GLY A 295 -9.00 -16.45 -2.92
C GLY A 295 -9.16 -17.87 -2.37
N ASN A 296 -8.18 -18.75 -2.59
CA ASN A 296 -8.17 -20.09 -2.00
C ASN A 296 -7.62 -20.11 -0.57
N TYR A 297 -6.64 -19.26 -0.29
CA TYR A 297 -6.00 -19.15 1.01
C TYR A 297 -6.28 -17.79 1.64
N ALA A 298 -6.23 -17.76 2.96
CA ALA A 298 -6.44 -16.54 3.72
C ALA A 298 -5.38 -15.48 3.38
N VAL A 299 -5.82 -14.23 3.44
CA VAL A 299 -5.03 -13.03 3.15
C VAL A 299 -5.40 -11.99 4.20
N ASP A 300 -4.40 -11.25 4.68
CA ASP A 300 -4.66 -10.06 5.48
C ASP A 300 -4.48 -8.82 4.59
N GLU A 301 -5.41 -7.88 4.72
CA GLU A 301 -5.40 -6.57 4.08
C GLU A 301 -5.33 -5.51 5.18
N LEU A 302 -4.44 -4.53 5.01
CA LEU A 302 -4.30 -3.38 5.92
C LEU A 302 -4.41 -2.09 5.11
N ASP A 303 -5.50 -1.36 5.33
CA ASP A 303 -5.82 -0.12 4.66
C ASP A 303 -5.25 1.05 5.46
N VAL A 304 -4.13 1.59 5.00
CA VAL A 304 -3.38 2.66 5.69
C VAL A 304 -4.00 4.04 5.41
N LEU A 305 -4.52 4.21 4.19
CA LEU A 305 -5.31 5.36 3.74
C LEU A 305 -6.43 4.84 2.85
N GLU A 306 -7.67 5.13 3.22
CA GLU A 306 -8.82 5.17 2.32
C GLU A 306 -9.49 6.54 2.42
N GLY A 307 -9.13 7.44 1.49
CA GLY A 307 -9.71 8.78 1.46
C GLY A 307 -11.02 8.79 0.69
N TYR A 308 -12.17 8.79 1.36
CA TYR A 308 -13.45 9.00 0.70
C TYR A 308 -13.69 10.51 0.54
N MET A 309 -13.39 11.06 -0.64
CA MET A 309 -13.23 12.51 -0.83
C MET A 309 -14.53 13.33 -0.85
N ALA A 310 -15.67 12.74 -0.46
CA ALA A 310 -16.82 13.50 0.05
C ALA A 310 -16.56 14.08 1.46
N TRP A 311 -15.62 13.50 2.21
CA TRP A 311 -15.28 13.87 3.58
C TRP A 311 -13.77 14.09 3.75
N PRO A 312 -13.17 15.09 3.09
CA PRO A 312 -11.71 15.29 3.12
C PRO A 312 -11.13 15.59 4.51
N HIS A 313 -11.98 15.85 5.52
CA HIS A 313 -11.60 16.07 6.91
C HIS A 313 -11.21 14.81 7.68
N GLN A 314 -11.48 13.63 7.13
CA GLN A 314 -11.18 12.33 7.73
C GLN A 314 -10.88 11.27 6.66
N TYR A 315 -10.32 10.14 7.07
CA TYR A 315 -10.15 8.97 6.20
C TYR A 315 -10.37 7.67 6.98
N SER A 316 -10.64 6.60 6.24
CA SER A 316 -10.82 5.26 6.81
C SER A 316 -9.48 4.54 6.95
N ILE A 317 -9.33 3.84 8.07
CA ILE A 317 -8.31 2.83 8.32
C ILE A 317 -9.06 1.53 8.55
N ALA A 318 -8.73 0.48 7.82
CA ALA A 318 -9.37 -0.82 7.96
C ALA A 318 -8.34 -1.95 7.96
N TRP A 319 -8.73 -3.09 8.53
CA TRP A 319 -7.91 -4.30 8.54
C TRP A 319 -8.81 -5.51 8.37
N HIS A 320 -8.61 -6.21 7.26
CA HIS A 320 -9.48 -7.30 6.83
C HIS A 320 -8.73 -8.64 6.83
N PRO A 321 -9.09 -9.57 7.74
CA PRO A 321 -8.60 -10.94 7.73
C PRO A 321 -9.46 -11.80 6.79
N TRP A 322 -9.28 -11.62 5.49
CA TRP A 322 -10.03 -12.36 4.47
C TRP A 322 -9.75 -13.85 4.55
N SER A 323 -10.82 -14.65 4.61
CA SER A 323 -10.73 -16.11 4.56
C SER A 323 -10.73 -16.59 3.11
N GLY A 324 -9.91 -17.61 2.82
CA GLY A 324 -9.95 -18.29 1.54
C GLY A 324 -10.99 -19.41 1.53
N THR A 325 -11.31 -19.92 0.34
CA THR A 325 -12.22 -21.07 0.17
C THR A 325 -11.73 -22.36 0.85
N ASN A 326 -10.41 -22.55 0.96
CA ASN A 326 -9.78 -23.76 1.49
C ASN A 326 -9.29 -23.61 2.94
N ALA A 327 -9.10 -22.38 3.43
CA ALA A 327 -8.62 -22.12 4.78
C ALA A 327 -9.21 -20.83 5.36
N ALA A 328 -9.83 -20.94 6.54
CA ALA A 328 -10.27 -19.79 7.30
C ALA A 328 -9.07 -18.95 7.74
N ASN A 329 -9.24 -17.63 7.77
CA ASN A 329 -8.20 -16.74 8.28
C ASN A 329 -8.02 -16.97 9.79
N PRO A 330 -6.79 -17.23 10.28
CA PRO A 330 -6.56 -17.48 11.71
C PRO A 330 -6.87 -16.25 12.59
N SER A 331 -6.89 -15.06 12.01
CA SER A 331 -7.26 -13.80 12.65
C SER A 331 -8.65 -13.31 12.26
N ALA A 332 -9.55 -14.17 11.74
CA ALA A 332 -10.88 -13.76 11.25
C ALA A 332 -11.68 -12.89 12.25
N ALA A 333 -11.60 -13.20 13.55
CA ALA A 333 -12.30 -12.46 14.60
C ALA A 333 -11.67 -11.08 14.92
N ASN A 334 -10.48 -10.80 14.41
CA ASN A 334 -9.72 -9.58 14.70
C ASN A 334 -9.94 -8.47 13.66
N GLY A 335 -10.77 -8.70 12.63
CA GLY A 335 -11.08 -7.70 11.61
C GLY A 335 -11.78 -6.46 12.17
N GLY A 336 -11.59 -5.31 11.53
CA GLY A 336 -12.15 -4.06 12.01
C GLY A 336 -11.71 -2.85 11.19
N GLY A 337 -12.06 -1.67 11.70
CA GLY A 337 -11.69 -0.40 11.11
C GLY A 337 -12.03 0.78 12.01
N THR A 338 -11.52 1.96 11.65
CA THR A 338 -11.75 3.21 12.36
C THR A 338 -11.61 4.41 11.41
N TRP A 339 -11.97 5.59 11.89
CA TRP A 339 -11.85 6.85 11.15
C TRP A 339 -10.87 7.78 11.84
N ALA A 340 -9.86 8.24 11.11
CA ALA A 340 -8.90 9.22 11.59
C ALA A 340 -9.28 10.62 11.12
N GLN A 341 -9.45 11.55 12.06
CA GLN A 341 -9.71 12.96 11.78
C GLN A 341 -8.41 13.70 11.47
N ILE A 342 -8.37 14.44 10.37
CA ILE A 342 -7.16 15.13 9.90
C ILE A 342 -7.34 16.65 9.81
N ASP A 343 -8.56 17.17 9.69
CA ASP A 343 -8.84 18.62 9.82
C ASP A 343 -8.88 19.04 11.31
N THR A 344 -7.74 18.89 12.00
CA THR A 344 -7.59 19.18 13.44
C THR A 344 -6.32 20.00 13.71
N PRO A 345 -6.21 20.68 14.87
CA PRO A 345 -5.01 21.44 15.22
C PRO A 345 -3.70 20.62 15.19
N THR A 346 -3.77 19.33 15.52
CA THR A 346 -2.61 18.40 15.47
C THR A 346 -1.97 18.34 14.09
N PHE A 347 -2.78 18.41 13.04
CA PHE A 347 -2.34 18.35 11.64
C PHE A 347 -2.41 19.72 10.95
N GLY A 348 -2.40 20.82 11.73
CA GLY A 348 -2.45 22.18 11.21
C GLY A 348 -3.81 22.60 10.66
N ASN A 349 -4.87 21.83 10.88
CA ASN A 349 -6.19 21.96 10.24
C ASN A 349 -6.10 21.88 8.70
N ILE A 350 -5.14 21.08 8.21
CA ILE A 350 -4.97 20.73 6.81
C ILE A 350 -5.68 19.41 6.58
N ASN A 351 -6.67 19.44 5.70
CA ASN A 351 -7.43 18.25 5.33
C ASN A 351 -6.78 17.53 4.13
N LEU A 352 -7.22 16.32 3.80
CA LEU A 352 -6.60 15.48 2.74
C LEU A 352 -6.47 16.20 1.38
N ALA A 353 -7.42 17.08 1.07
CA ALA A 353 -7.51 17.81 -0.19
C ALA A 353 -6.70 19.10 -0.21
N MET A 354 -6.11 19.54 0.91
CA MET A 354 -5.41 20.83 1.03
C MET A 354 -3.89 20.73 0.91
N GLY A 355 -3.31 19.55 1.16
CA GLY A 355 -1.87 19.37 1.13
C GLY A 355 -1.45 17.92 1.25
N PHE A 356 -0.13 17.70 1.18
CA PHE A 356 0.46 16.39 1.43
C PHE A 356 0.32 15.99 2.89
N HIS A 357 0.14 14.68 3.11
CA HIS A 357 0.29 14.01 4.39
C HIS A 357 1.15 12.76 4.23
N ILE A 358 1.81 12.33 5.31
CA ILE A 358 2.56 11.07 5.35
C ILE A 358 1.70 10.02 6.04
N PHE A 359 1.34 8.95 5.33
CA PHE A 359 0.55 7.84 5.87
C PHE A 359 1.47 6.65 6.07
N GLY A 360 1.42 6.01 7.24
CA GLY A 360 2.26 4.85 7.50
C GLY A 360 1.65 3.81 8.43
N VAL A 361 2.13 2.58 8.29
CA VAL A 361 1.72 1.43 9.10
C VAL A 361 2.95 0.68 9.62
N TYR A 362 2.97 0.41 10.93
CA TYR A 362 4.01 -0.33 11.63
C TYR A 362 3.45 -1.66 12.11
N ILE A 363 3.92 -2.75 11.51
CA ILE A 363 3.47 -4.12 11.77
C ILE A 363 4.52 -4.78 12.66
N THR A 364 4.17 -5.02 13.92
CA THR A 364 4.99 -5.82 14.84
C THR A 364 4.36 -7.19 15.05
N GLN A 365 5.02 -8.09 15.77
CA GLN A 365 4.46 -9.41 16.07
C GLN A 365 3.09 -9.34 16.76
N ASN A 366 2.88 -8.36 17.62
CA ASN A 366 1.72 -8.33 18.53
C ASN A 366 0.74 -7.19 18.23
N THR A 367 1.23 -6.08 17.68
CA THR A 367 0.39 -4.90 17.42
C THR A 367 0.77 -4.24 16.10
N THR A 368 -0.26 -3.91 15.32
CA THR A 368 -0.15 -3.05 14.14
C THR A 368 -0.54 -1.64 14.54
N TYR A 369 0.26 -0.64 14.17
CA TYR A 369 0.06 0.77 14.48
C TYR A 369 -0.04 1.59 13.20
N TYR A 370 -0.91 2.60 13.18
CA TYR A 370 -1.09 3.50 12.03
C TYR A 370 -0.69 4.91 12.40
N TYR A 371 -0.05 5.60 11.47
CA TYR A 371 0.51 6.93 11.64
C TYR A 371 0.09 7.87 10.52
N VAL A 372 -0.15 9.12 10.90
CA VAL A 372 -0.24 10.25 9.97
C VAL A 372 0.72 11.33 10.43
N ASP A 373 1.58 11.80 9.55
CA ASP A 373 2.57 12.85 9.84
C ASP A 373 3.36 12.54 11.14
N ASN A 374 3.77 11.28 11.31
CA ASN A 374 4.44 10.73 12.50
C ASN A 374 3.64 10.73 13.81
N VAL A 375 2.34 11.01 13.77
CA VAL A 375 1.41 10.90 14.90
C VAL A 375 0.65 9.58 14.80
N GLN A 376 0.69 8.75 15.85
CA GLN A 376 -0.09 7.53 15.90
C GLN A 376 -1.60 7.87 15.99
N VAL A 377 -2.41 7.31 15.10
CA VAL A 377 -3.86 7.57 15.02
C VAL A 377 -4.71 6.33 15.29
N ALA A 378 -4.17 5.13 15.09
CA ALA A 378 -4.86 3.88 15.38
C ALA A 378 -3.88 2.75 15.72
N SER A 379 -4.40 1.68 16.33
CA SER A 379 -3.69 0.42 16.50
C SER A 379 -4.66 -0.72 16.78
N HIS A 380 -4.28 -1.95 16.40
CA HIS A 380 -5.03 -3.16 16.70
C HIS A 380 -4.08 -4.36 16.91
N PRO A 381 -4.56 -5.48 17.51
CA PRO A 381 -3.80 -6.73 17.52
C PRO A 381 -3.40 -7.13 16.09
N THR A 382 -2.12 -7.44 15.87
CA THR A 382 -1.62 -7.75 14.52
C THR A 382 -2.38 -8.93 13.93
N LEU A 383 -2.83 -8.79 12.67
CA LEU A 383 -3.36 -9.91 11.91
C LEU A 383 -2.21 -10.87 11.58
N GLN A 384 -2.42 -12.15 11.87
CA GLN A 384 -1.35 -13.12 11.95
C GLN A 384 -0.56 -13.25 10.64
N LEU A 385 -1.22 -13.21 9.48
CA LEU A 385 -0.58 -13.38 8.18
C LEU A 385 0.22 -12.13 7.79
N SER A 386 -0.26 -10.92 8.14
CA SER A 386 0.49 -9.67 7.94
C SER A 386 1.88 -9.73 8.60
N TYR A 387 1.99 -10.32 9.79
CA TYR A 387 3.30 -10.52 10.40
C TYR A 387 4.06 -11.69 9.76
N GLN A 388 3.42 -12.85 9.60
CA GLN A 388 4.11 -14.10 9.23
C GLN A 388 4.62 -14.13 7.80
N LEU A 389 3.86 -13.59 6.85
CA LEU A 389 4.14 -13.71 5.42
C LEU A 389 4.85 -12.48 4.85
N GLY A 390 4.81 -11.36 5.57
CA GLY A 390 5.17 -10.07 5.01
C GLY A 390 4.08 -9.52 4.11
N ASN A 391 4.28 -8.31 3.60
CA ASN A 391 3.29 -7.57 2.86
C ASN A 391 3.93 -6.85 1.67
N TYR A 392 3.15 -6.68 0.62
CA TYR A 392 3.42 -5.72 -0.45
C TYR A 392 2.45 -4.55 -0.32
N PHE A 393 2.74 -3.43 -0.98
CA PHE A 393 1.88 -2.26 -0.95
C PHE A 393 1.25 -1.97 -2.31
N LEU A 394 0.12 -1.27 -2.27
CA LEU A 394 -0.54 -0.68 -3.42
C LEU A 394 -0.83 0.80 -3.16
N ILE A 395 -0.74 1.63 -4.21
CA ILE A 395 -1.15 3.04 -4.20
C ILE A 395 -2.02 3.30 -5.42
N ASN A 396 -3.19 3.91 -5.24
CA ASN A 396 -4.14 4.19 -6.33
C ASN A 396 -4.98 5.44 -6.08
N GLY A 397 -5.61 5.96 -7.15
CA GLY A 397 -6.55 7.09 -7.10
C GLY A 397 -7.97 6.71 -7.52
N ALA A 398 -8.51 5.61 -6.97
CA ALA A 398 -9.76 4.99 -7.45
C ALA A 398 -10.99 5.92 -7.36
N VAL A 399 -12.15 5.43 -7.81
CA VAL A 399 -13.44 6.10 -7.62
C VAL A 399 -14.35 5.19 -6.80
N SER A 400 -14.91 5.71 -5.72
CA SER A 400 -15.84 5.02 -4.83
C SER A 400 -17.27 5.02 -5.39
N ASP A 401 -18.06 4.06 -4.96
CA ASP A 401 -19.52 3.98 -5.17
C ASP A 401 -20.32 5.14 -4.57
N HIS A 402 -19.76 5.91 -3.63
CA HIS A 402 -20.46 7.01 -2.95
C HIS A 402 -20.95 8.13 -3.88
N VAL A 403 -20.44 8.20 -5.11
CA VAL A 403 -20.90 9.14 -6.15
C VAL A 403 -21.54 8.44 -7.33
N ILE A 404 -21.95 7.19 -7.17
CA ILE A 404 -22.50 6.39 -8.26
C ILE A 404 -23.99 6.17 -8.05
N HIS A 405 -24.77 6.48 -9.08
CA HIS A 405 -26.20 6.24 -9.12
C HIS A 405 -26.52 5.12 -10.10
N THR A 406 -27.00 3.99 -9.57
CA THR A 406 -27.47 2.86 -10.38
C THR A 406 -28.84 3.16 -10.96
N ASN A 407 -28.95 3.09 -12.28
CA ASN A 407 -30.18 3.28 -13.03
C ASN A 407 -31.02 1.98 -13.03
N PRO A 408 -32.35 2.07 -13.21
CA PRO A 408 -33.23 0.90 -13.25
C PRO A 408 -32.88 -0.15 -14.31
N ASN A 409 -32.16 0.24 -15.37
CA ASN A 409 -31.71 -0.65 -16.44
C ASN A 409 -30.36 -1.33 -16.15
N GLY A 410 -29.81 -1.17 -14.94
CA GLY A 410 -28.53 -1.74 -14.52
C GLY A 410 -27.30 -0.95 -14.95
N THR A 411 -27.46 0.14 -15.70
CA THR A 411 -26.36 1.10 -15.97
C THR A 411 -26.14 2.01 -14.76
N TYR A 412 -25.08 2.81 -14.76
CA TYR A 412 -24.86 3.80 -13.71
C TYR A 412 -24.37 5.14 -14.25
N THR A 413 -24.51 6.17 -13.43
CA THR A 413 -24.04 7.54 -13.67
C THR A 413 -23.23 8.04 -12.48
N TYR A 414 -22.39 9.03 -12.73
CA TYR A 414 -21.61 9.71 -11.69
C TYR A 414 -22.42 10.92 -11.21
N ASP A 415 -22.32 11.23 -9.93
CA ASP A 415 -22.83 12.49 -9.37
C ASP A 415 -22.24 13.67 -10.16
N ALA A 416 -23.05 14.71 -10.37
CA ALA A 416 -22.59 15.95 -11.00
C ALA A 416 -21.41 16.56 -10.24
N ASP A 417 -21.35 16.39 -8.92
CA ASP A 417 -20.25 16.87 -8.09
C ASP A 417 -18.90 16.17 -8.40
N PHE A 418 -18.90 14.98 -9.02
CA PHE A 418 -17.67 14.33 -9.51
C PHE A 418 -17.03 15.09 -10.68
N LEU A 419 -17.83 15.81 -11.46
CA LEU A 419 -17.36 16.59 -12.63
C LEU A 419 -17.06 18.05 -12.28
N ARG A 420 -17.23 18.42 -11.01
CA ARG A 420 -17.21 19.80 -10.52
C ARG A 420 -15.89 20.54 -10.80
N TYR A 421 -14.77 19.83 -10.76
CA TYR A 421 -13.43 20.40 -10.99
C TYR A 421 -12.91 20.07 -12.40
N GLY A 422 -13.83 19.83 -13.32
CA GLY A 422 -13.59 19.33 -14.67
C GLY A 422 -13.61 17.81 -14.72
N ASN A 423 -13.27 17.26 -15.88
CA ASN A 423 -13.26 15.82 -16.15
C ASN A 423 -11.99 15.11 -15.66
N SER A 424 -11.16 15.72 -14.82
CA SER A 424 -9.85 15.20 -14.45
C SER A 424 -9.46 15.55 -13.02
N ASN A 425 -8.81 14.62 -12.33
CA ASN A 425 -8.45 14.71 -10.92
C ASN A 425 -7.02 14.19 -10.73
N ASP A 426 -6.13 14.99 -10.13
CA ASP A 426 -4.73 14.63 -9.98
C ASP A 426 -4.42 14.26 -8.52
N MET A 427 -4.01 13.01 -8.31
CA MET A 427 -3.37 12.55 -7.06
C MET A 427 -1.85 12.63 -7.24
N TYR A 428 -1.15 13.08 -6.21
CA TYR A 428 0.31 13.15 -6.22
C TYR A 428 0.91 12.28 -5.13
N VAL A 429 1.96 11.53 -5.48
CA VAL A 429 2.79 10.75 -4.57
C VAL A 429 4.20 11.30 -4.66
N ASP A 430 4.71 11.78 -3.53
CA ASP A 430 6.07 12.33 -3.43
C ASP A 430 7.10 11.22 -3.30
N TRP A 431 6.83 10.26 -2.41
CA TRP A 431 7.68 9.10 -2.24
C TRP A 431 6.92 8.00 -1.51
N VAL A 432 7.45 6.79 -1.63
CA VAL A 432 7.09 5.64 -0.81
C VAL A 432 8.36 4.98 -0.30
N ARG A 433 8.37 4.53 0.95
CA ARG A 433 9.48 3.78 1.52
C ARG A 433 9.02 2.72 2.49
N VAL A 434 9.81 1.67 2.58
CA VAL A 434 9.54 0.51 3.40
C VAL A 434 10.79 0.15 4.18
N TYR A 435 10.59 -0.13 5.45
CA TYR A 435 11.63 -0.58 6.36
C TYR A 435 11.30 -1.96 6.90
N GLU A 436 12.32 -2.76 7.12
CA GLU A 436 12.24 -3.99 7.87
C GLU A 436 13.26 -3.94 9.00
N ARG A 437 12.85 -4.34 10.19
CA ARG A 437 13.81 -4.56 11.25
C ARG A 437 14.76 -5.66 10.79
N SER A 438 16.06 -5.37 10.82
CA SER A 438 17.08 -6.43 10.72
C SER A 438 16.64 -7.55 11.63
N ALA A 439 16.46 -8.77 11.12
CA ALA A 439 16.24 -9.93 11.99
C ALA A 439 17.29 -9.85 13.10
N ASN A 440 16.84 -9.55 14.32
CA ASN A 440 17.58 -8.89 15.41
C ASN A 440 19.12 -8.87 15.30
N ASN A 441 19.73 -7.69 15.37
CA ASN A 441 21.17 -7.43 15.56
C ASN A 441 21.87 -8.49 16.41
N GLY A 442 22.40 -9.48 15.71
CA GLY A 442 23.07 -10.61 16.27
C GLY A 442 23.22 -11.59 15.13
N GLY A 443 24.43 -11.64 14.54
CA GLY A 443 24.93 -12.60 13.57
C GLY A 443 24.04 -13.01 12.39
N THR A 444 24.65 -13.53 11.33
CA THR A 444 23.86 -14.11 10.24
C THR A 444 23.22 -15.40 10.75
N LEU A 445 21.88 -15.48 10.74
CA LEU A 445 21.18 -16.74 11.03
C LEU A 445 21.56 -17.76 9.96
N THR A 446 22.29 -18.78 10.39
CA THR A 446 22.81 -19.87 9.55
C THR A 446 22.14 -21.16 9.97
N TYR A 447 21.84 -22.04 9.01
CA TYR A 447 21.26 -23.34 9.31
C TYR A 447 22.35 -24.41 9.37
N VAL A 448 22.21 -25.32 10.33
CA VAL A 448 23.06 -26.52 10.38
C VAL A 448 22.81 -27.35 9.11
N PRO A 449 23.84 -27.68 8.31
CA PRO A 449 23.66 -28.50 7.12
C PRO A 449 23.13 -29.89 7.49
N GLY A 450 22.00 -30.31 6.90
CA GLY A 450 21.36 -31.60 7.17
C GLY A 450 22.31 -32.79 7.02
N ALA A 451 23.22 -32.74 6.03
CA ALA A 451 24.24 -33.75 5.77
C ALA A 451 25.26 -33.96 6.92
N THR A 452 25.35 -33.02 7.87
CA THR A 452 26.24 -33.09 9.04
C THR A 452 25.51 -33.46 10.33
N ALA A 453 24.17 -33.54 10.28
CA ALA A 453 23.32 -33.85 11.41
C ALA A 453 22.73 -35.26 11.28
N THR A 454 22.22 -35.80 12.40
CA THR A 454 21.48 -37.06 12.41
C THR A 454 20.17 -36.89 13.18
N ALA A 455 19.15 -37.67 12.81
CA ALA A 455 17.85 -37.61 13.43
C ALA A 455 17.48 -38.96 14.06
N THR A 456 16.89 -38.91 15.26
CA THR A 456 16.30 -40.06 15.96
C THR A 456 14.90 -39.68 16.42
N ALA A 457 13.96 -40.61 16.40
CA ALA A 457 12.60 -40.37 16.86
C ALA A 457 12.20 -41.33 17.96
N SER A 458 11.19 -40.95 18.75
CA SER A 458 10.58 -41.86 19.75
C SER A 458 9.96 -43.09 19.10
N SER A 459 9.46 -42.94 17.86
CA SER A 459 8.95 -44.05 17.05
C SER A 459 8.89 -43.69 15.57
N GLU A 460 8.65 -44.70 14.73
CA GLU A 460 8.41 -44.54 13.30
C GLU A 460 7.30 -45.52 12.84
N THR A 461 6.66 -45.26 11.70
CA THR A 461 5.50 -46.01 11.16
C THR A 461 5.73 -47.53 11.09
N GLY A 462 6.97 -47.98 10.88
CA GLY A 462 7.30 -49.39 10.64
C GLY A 462 6.64 -49.96 9.38
N GLY A 463 6.91 -51.24 9.05
CA GLY A 463 6.14 -51.97 8.02
C GLY A 463 6.58 -51.76 6.56
N GLY A 464 7.83 -51.32 6.30
CA GLY A 464 8.42 -51.26 4.96
C GLY A 464 8.23 -49.94 4.21
N TRP A 465 7.56 -48.96 4.81
CA TRP A 465 7.50 -47.59 4.30
C TRP A 465 8.77 -46.81 4.65
N ASN A 466 9.32 -46.06 3.69
CA ASN A 466 10.50 -45.23 3.92
C ASN A 466 10.12 -43.92 4.65
N GLU A 467 9.72 -44.03 5.92
CA GLU A 467 9.25 -42.90 6.75
C GLU A 467 10.09 -42.68 8.03
N GLY A 468 11.39 -42.98 7.93
CA GLY A 468 12.32 -42.89 9.05
C GLY A 468 12.68 -41.45 9.45
N PRO A 469 13.25 -41.25 10.65
CA PRO A 469 13.62 -39.92 11.16
C PRO A 469 14.63 -39.19 10.26
N GLY A 470 15.51 -39.91 9.56
CA GLY A 470 16.55 -39.30 8.71
C GLY A 470 15.99 -38.48 7.54
N ASN A 471 14.76 -38.74 7.12
CA ASN A 471 14.11 -38.01 6.02
C ASN A 471 13.94 -36.52 6.32
N VAL A 472 13.90 -36.11 7.60
CA VAL A 472 13.72 -34.69 7.93
C VAL A 472 14.94 -33.81 7.64
N LEU A 473 16.05 -34.41 7.22
CA LEU A 473 17.34 -33.76 6.99
C LEU A 473 17.86 -33.97 5.56
N ASP A 474 17.10 -34.63 4.68
CA ASP A 474 17.57 -35.02 3.34
C ASP A 474 17.39 -33.94 2.27
N GLY A 475 16.64 -32.86 2.58
CA GLY A 475 16.37 -31.75 1.67
C GLY A 475 15.30 -32.07 0.63
N ASN A 476 14.59 -33.20 0.78
CA ASN A 476 13.56 -33.64 -0.11
C ASN A 476 12.17 -33.55 0.57
N PRO A 477 11.34 -32.53 0.22
CA PRO A 477 10.01 -32.41 0.80
C PRO A 477 9.06 -33.56 0.43
N SER A 478 9.43 -34.42 -0.53
CA SER A 478 8.71 -35.62 -0.93
C SER A 478 9.00 -36.86 -0.07
N THR A 479 9.88 -36.75 0.94
CA THR A 479 10.04 -37.75 2.00
C THR A 479 9.51 -37.17 3.32
N LYS A 480 9.35 -38.03 4.33
CA LYS A 480 8.96 -37.60 5.68
C LYS A 480 9.37 -38.59 6.74
N TRP A 481 9.54 -38.10 7.95
CA TRP A 481 9.35 -38.91 9.15
C TRP A 481 7.87 -38.95 9.51
N ALA A 482 7.40 -40.12 9.95
CA ALA A 482 6.10 -40.26 10.59
C ALA A 482 6.18 -41.21 11.78
N SER A 483 5.56 -40.83 12.90
CA SER A 483 5.56 -41.63 14.13
C SER A 483 4.73 -42.91 13.99
N SER A 484 4.94 -43.87 14.90
CA SER A 484 4.19 -45.12 14.97
C SER A 484 2.67 -44.90 15.00
N THR A 485 1.94 -45.80 14.35
CA THR A 485 0.47 -45.84 14.35
C THR A 485 -0.13 -46.39 15.66
N SER A 486 0.68 -47.00 16.53
CA SER A 486 0.20 -47.70 17.73
C SER A 486 0.62 -47.07 19.06
N GLN A 487 1.52 -46.09 19.05
CA GLN A 487 2.10 -45.53 20.29
C GLN A 487 1.49 -44.19 20.75
N GLY A 488 0.62 -43.57 19.94
CA GLY A 488 -0.09 -42.33 20.29
C GLY A 488 0.81 -41.11 20.49
N LEU A 489 0.23 -39.94 20.78
CA LEU A 489 0.97 -38.72 21.15
C LEU A 489 1.13 -38.62 22.69
N PRO A 490 2.16 -37.94 23.21
CA PRO A 490 3.17 -37.17 22.48
C PRO A 490 4.23 -38.03 21.79
N GLN A 491 4.72 -37.54 20.65
CA GLN A 491 5.84 -38.14 19.91
C GLN A 491 6.94 -37.09 19.75
N SER A 492 8.18 -37.53 19.57
CA SER A 492 9.31 -36.61 19.43
C SER A 492 10.30 -37.05 18.38
N ILE A 493 10.96 -36.06 17.80
CA ILE A 493 12.12 -36.23 16.94
C ILE A 493 13.25 -35.34 17.47
N THR A 494 14.44 -35.93 17.57
CA THR A 494 15.65 -35.32 18.11
C THR A 494 16.70 -35.25 17.00
N ILE A 495 17.20 -34.05 16.76
CA ILE A 495 18.28 -33.76 15.82
C ILE A 495 19.58 -33.61 16.62
N ASP A 496 20.57 -34.48 16.37
CA ASP A 496 21.97 -34.29 16.79
C ASP A 496 22.69 -33.50 15.71
N LEU A 497 23.16 -32.30 16.05
CA LEU A 497 23.85 -31.37 15.15
C LEU A 497 25.30 -31.79 14.85
N GLY A 498 25.78 -32.90 15.42
CA GLY A 498 27.14 -33.44 15.26
C GLY A 498 28.16 -32.82 16.22
N HIS A 499 27.96 -31.56 16.62
CA HIS A 499 28.71 -30.86 17.65
C HIS A 499 27.85 -29.76 18.29
N ALA A 500 28.33 -29.16 19.39
CA ALA A 500 27.64 -28.05 20.03
C ALA A 500 27.82 -26.77 19.22
N TYR A 501 26.72 -26.14 18.86
CA TYR A 501 26.69 -24.80 18.27
C TYR A 501 26.38 -23.77 19.35
N ALA A 502 27.12 -22.66 19.35
CA ALA A 502 26.74 -21.49 20.13
C ALA A 502 25.54 -20.80 19.44
N ASN A 503 24.70 -20.13 20.24
CA ASN A 503 23.61 -19.29 19.75
C ASN A 503 22.57 -19.99 18.85
N VAL A 504 22.27 -21.27 19.10
CA VAL A 504 21.10 -21.94 18.51
C VAL A 504 19.85 -21.20 18.98
N LYS A 505 18.98 -20.78 18.05
CA LYS A 505 17.84 -19.89 18.38
C LYS A 505 16.56 -20.19 17.62
N GLN A 506 16.58 -21.13 16.68
CA GLN A 506 15.43 -21.44 15.84
C GLN A 506 15.34 -22.93 15.53
N LEU A 507 14.11 -23.45 15.55
CA LEU A 507 13.72 -24.67 14.85
C LEU A 507 12.69 -24.33 13.80
N LYS A 508 12.87 -24.80 12.57
CA LYS A 508 11.87 -24.78 11.50
C LYS A 508 11.32 -26.17 11.26
N TYR A 509 10.02 -26.24 11.02
CA TYR A 509 9.26 -27.46 10.76
C TYR A 509 8.49 -27.28 9.46
N PHE A 510 8.56 -28.25 8.56
CA PHE A 510 7.76 -28.28 7.36
C PHE A 510 7.19 -29.67 7.14
N LEU A 511 5.96 -29.72 6.66
CA LEU A 511 5.33 -30.93 6.17
C LEU A 511 4.66 -30.61 4.84
N SER A 512 5.06 -31.34 3.79
CA SER A 512 4.46 -31.21 2.46
C SER A 512 2.99 -31.61 2.48
N ASP A 513 2.26 -31.29 1.41
CA ASP A 513 0.83 -31.55 1.30
C ASP A 513 0.53 -33.03 1.00
N TYR A 514 0.82 -33.90 1.96
CA TYR A 514 0.38 -35.29 1.90
C TYR A 514 -1.09 -35.37 2.29
N GLU A 515 -1.87 -36.14 1.53
CA GLU A 515 -3.17 -36.59 2.01
C GLU A 515 -2.92 -37.51 3.23
N TRP A 516 -3.62 -37.29 4.35
CA TRP A 516 -3.61 -38.11 5.59
C TRP A 516 -2.52 -37.90 6.66
N VAL A 517 -1.92 -36.72 6.81
CA VAL A 517 -0.78 -36.54 7.74
C VAL A 517 -1.03 -35.62 8.95
N ALA A 518 -1.05 -36.25 10.13
CA ALA A 518 -0.34 -35.94 11.37
C ALA A 518 0.50 -34.63 11.51
N ARG A 519 -0.03 -33.48 11.09
CA ARG A 519 0.61 -32.15 11.22
C ARG A 519 0.73 -31.76 12.68
N ILE A 520 1.93 -31.39 13.11
CA ILE A 520 2.19 -31.00 14.49
C ILE A 520 1.48 -29.68 14.77
N LYS A 521 0.65 -29.64 15.82
CA LYS A 521 -0.09 -28.45 16.26
C LYS A 521 0.54 -27.87 17.52
N GLN A 522 0.21 -28.40 18.69
CA GLN A 522 0.84 -28.00 19.94
C GLN A 522 2.19 -28.69 20.04
N TYR A 523 3.24 -27.92 20.31
CA TYR A 523 4.59 -28.43 20.30
C TYR A 523 5.42 -27.87 21.44
N GLN A 524 6.51 -28.56 21.74
CA GLN A 524 7.58 -28.06 22.60
C GLN A 524 8.92 -28.24 21.89
N VAL A 525 9.83 -27.29 22.09
CA VAL A 525 11.24 -27.41 21.69
C VAL A 525 12.10 -27.50 22.93
N TRP A 526 12.91 -28.56 22.97
CA TRP A 526 13.88 -28.82 24.03
C TRP A 526 15.28 -28.87 23.43
N VAL A 527 16.27 -28.38 24.18
CA VAL A 527 17.68 -28.40 23.77
C VAL A 527 18.55 -29.07 24.83
N SER A 528 19.67 -29.64 24.39
CA SER A 528 20.67 -30.26 25.24
C SER A 528 22.07 -30.17 24.62
N THR A 529 23.12 -30.20 25.43
CA THR A 529 24.50 -30.36 24.99
C THR A 529 25.01 -31.80 25.08
N ASP A 530 24.32 -32.66 25.84
CA ASP A 530 24.79 -34.01 26.23
C ASP A 530 23.76 -35.14 25.97
N ASN A 531 22.59 -34.81 25.41
CA ASN A 531 21.46 -35.72 25.16
C ASN A 531 20.83 -36.33 26.43
N ALA A 532 21.23 -35.88 27.62
CA ALA A 532 20.76 -36.38 28.92
C ALA A 532 20.01 -35.29 29.71
N ASN A 533 20.59 -34.09 29.79
CA ASN A 533 20.03 -32.95 30.47
C ASN A 533 19.35 -32.01 29.47
N TRP A 534 18.04 -31.83 29.62
CA TRP A 534 17.21 -31.11 28.65
C TRP A 534 16.62 -29.83 29.23
N THR A 535 16.67 -28.75 28.45
CA THR A 535 16.05 -27.46 28.76
C THR A 535 14.95 -27.16 27.76
N LYS A 536 13.73 -26.86 28.21
CA LYS A 536 12.64 -26.41 27.35
C LYS A 536 12.87 -24.94 26.98
N VAL A 537 12.90 -24.64 25.69
CA VAL A 537 13.17 -23.28 25.17
C VAL A 537 11.96 -22.66 24.48
N LYS A 538 10.98 -23.48 24.08
CA LYS A 538 9.74 -23.01 23.45
C LYS A 538 8.60 -23.99 23.70
N GLU A 539 7.39 -23.46 23.82
CA GLU A 539 6.11 -24.18 23.81
C GLU A 539 5.08 -23.25 23.17
N ASP A 540 4.37 -23.74 22.15
CA ASP A 540 3.42 -22.95 21.38
C ASP A 540 2.47 -23.84 20.56
N GLU A 541 1.59 -23.23 19.78
CA GLU A 541 0.72 -23.90 18.82
C GLU A 541 0.93 -23.39 17.39
N TRP A 542 1.05 -24.32 16.43
CA TRP A 542 0.99 -24.02 15.01
C TRP A 542 -0.40 -24.30 14.44
N ALA A 543 -0.75 -23.54 13.40
CA ALA A 543 -1.97 -23.79 12.63
C ALA A 543 -1.89 -25.14 11.90
N ASN A 544 -3.03 -25.73 11.59
CA ASN A 544 -3.10 -27.02 10.90
C ASN A 544 -3.13 -26.85 9.36
N VAL A 545 -2.14 -26.14 8.80
CA VAL A 545 -2.07 -25.79 7.38
C VAL A 545 -0.95 -26.60 6.68
N PRO A 546 -1.23 -27.28 5.54
CA PRO A 546 -0.19 -27.97 4.77
C PRO A 546 0.77 -27.02 4.06
N GLY A 547 1.97 -27.50 3.73
CA GLY A 547 2.82 -26.86 2.72
C GLY A 547 3.45 -25.54 3.12
N VAL A 548 3.42 -25.18 4.41
CA VAL A 548 4.07 -23.97 4.94
C VAL A 548 5.20 -24.34 5.90
N TRP A 549 6.19 -23.45 5.98
CA TRP A 549 7.21 -23.53 7.01
C TRP A 549 6.70 -22.91 8.30
N TYR A 550 6.76 -23.69 9.37
CA TYR A 550 6.53 -23.22 10.71
C TYR A 550 7.85 -22.93 11.41
N GLU A 551 7.85 -21.95 12.29
CA GLU A 551 9.04 -21.54 13.03
C GLU A 551 8.77 -21.53 14.53
N ALA A 552 9.78 -21.98 15.28
CA ALA A 552 9.88 -21.89 16.71
C ALA A 552 11.14 -21.10 17.05
N ASN A 553 10.98 -19.79 17.24
CA ASN A 553 12.06 -18.88 17.64
C ASN A 553 12.16 -18.83 19.17
N PHE A 554 13.38 -18.87 19.70
CA PHE A 554 13.68 -18.83 21.14
C PHE A 554 14.98 -18.09 21.43
N ASN A 555 15.25 -17.77 22.71
CA ASN A 555 16.48 -17.08 23.10
C ASN A 555 17.72 -17.92 22.73
N PRO A 556 18.78 -17.31 22.15
CA PRO A 556 19.98 -18.04 21.76
C PRO A 556 20.58 -18.86 22.90
N VAL A 557 20.90 -20.11 22.62
CA VAL A 557 21.41 -21.07 23.60
C VAL A 557 22.46 -21.98 22.96
N THR A 558 23.45 -22.40 23.74
CA THR A 558 24.41 -23.41 23.27
C THR A 558 23.75 -24.78 23.29
N ALA A 559 23.69 -25.45 22.14
CA ALA A 559 23.05 -26.75 22.02
C ALA A 559 23.76 -27.65 20.98
N ARG A 560 23.76 -28.96 21.24
CA ARG A 560 24.11 -30.01 20.26
C ARG A 560 22.90 -30.81 19.83
N TYR A 561 21.92 -30.98 20.72
CA TYR A 561 20.71 -31.75 20.48
C TYR A 561 19.51 -30.81 20.55
N VAL A 562 18.64 -30.88 19.54
CA VAL A 562 17.37 -30.16 19.51
C VAL A 562 16.25 -31.17 19.31
N LYS A 563 15.27 -31.16 20.21
CA LYS A 563 14.14 -32.10 20.24
C LYS A 563 12.84 -31.34 20.05
N LEU A 564 12.12 -31.70 18.99
CA LEU A 564 10.73 -31.29 18.76
C LEU A 564 9.81 -32.35 19.36
N VAL A 565 8.98 -31.94 20.30
CA VAL A 565 7.92 -32.78 20.89
C VAL A 565 6.60 -32.34 20.31
N ALA A 566 5.95 -33.23 19.55
CA ALA A 566 4.57 -33.06 19.10
C ALA A 566 3.63 -33.47 20.23
N VAL A 567 3.00 -32.47 20.87
CA VAL A 567 2.03 -32.68 21.97
C VAL A 567 0.68 -33.07 21.39
N THR A 568 0.23 -32.34 20.37
CA THR A 568 -0.96 -32.68 19.58
C THR A 568 -0.64 -32.57 18.10
N ALA A 569 -1.44 -33.26 17.29
CA ALA A 569 -1.35 -33.18 15.84
C ALA A 569 -2.74 -33.22 15.21
N GLY A 570 -2.86 -32.69 14.01
CA GLY A 570 -4.06 -32.74 13.19
C GLY A 570 -3.89 -33.71 12.01
N GLN A 571 -5.00 -34.31 11.58
CA GLN A 571 -5.14 -34.93 10.26
C GLN A 571 -6.20 -34.15 9.49
N ASN A 572 -6.00 -33.93 8.19
CA ASN A 572 -6.86 -33.04 7.40
C ASN A 572 -7.01 -31.66 8.09
N LEU A 573 -8.03 -30.86 7.79
CA LEU A 573 -8.19 -29.53 8.39
C LEU A 573 -8.71 -29.58 9.84
N ASN A 574 -9.67 -30.47 10.12
CA ASN A 574 -10.51 -30.38 11.33
C ASN A 574 -10.42 -31.58 12.28
N GLU A 575 -9.60 -32.58 11.97
CA GLU A 575 -9.55 -33.82 12.76
C GLU A 575 -8.24 -33.92 13.55
N ALA A 576 -8.30 -34.50 14.74
CA ALA A 576 -7.11 -34.81 15.52
C ALA A 576 -6.39 -36.03 14.93
N SER A 577 -5.07 -36.06 15.03
CA SER A 577 -4.25 -37.22 14.70
C SER A 577 -3.64 -37.81 15.96
N SER A 578 -3.53 -39.14 16.00
CA SER A 578 -2.78 -39.87 17.04
C SER A 578 -1.28 -39.98 16.73
N ARG A 579 -0.82 -39.35 15.63
CA ARG A 579 0.54 -39.46 15.10
C ARG A 579 1.13 -38.07 14.87
N ALA A 580 2.44 -38.01 14.68
CA ALA A 580 3.16 -36.80 14.25
C ALA A 580 3.96 -37.09 12.98
N SER A 581 4.15 -36.09 12.12
CA SER A 581 4.97 -36.20 10.91
C SER A 581 5.68 -34.90 10.57
N ALA A 582 6.84 -35.02 9.92
CA ALA A 582 7.65 -33.91 9.42
C ALA A 582 8.34 -34.31 8.12
N SER A 583 8.30 -33.45 7.11
CA SER A 583 9.10 -33.62 5.89
C SER A 583 10.49 -33.07 6.07
N GLU A 584 10.61 -31.89 6.69
CA GLU A 584 11.88 -31.22 6.86
C GLU A 584 11.94 -30.52 8.22
N ILE A 585 13.10 -30.59 8.85
CA ILE A 585 13.42 -29.84 10.07
C ILE A 585 14.76 -29.13 9.87
N LYS A 586 14.79 -27.82 10.12
CA LYS A 586 16.02 -27.01 10.06
C LYS A 586 16.31 -26.37 11.41
N ILE A 587 17.57 -26.42 11.84
CA ILE A 587 18.01 -25.80 13.08
C ILE A 587 18.86 -24.57 12.75
N GLY A 588 18.38 -23.41 13.16
CA GLY A 588 19.03 -22.12 12.96
C GLY A 588 19.88 -21.72 14.17
N TYR A 589 21.12 -21.33 13.90
CA TYR A 589 22.02 -20.74 14.87
C TYR A 589 22.58 -19.43 14.34
N GLN A 590 23.01 -18.58 15.25
CA GLN A 590 23.54 -17.27 14.92
C GLN A 590 25.07 -17.35 14.79
N ALA A 591 25.57 -17.21 13.56
CA ALA A 591 27.00 -17.26 13.24
C ALA A 591 27.76 -15.99 13.63
#